data_AF-T0TGC1-F1
#
_entry.id   AF-T0TGC1-F1
#
_cell.length_a   1.000
_cell.length_b   1.000
_cell.length_c   1.000
_cell.angle_alpha   90.00
_cell.angle_beta   90.00
_cell.angle_gamma   90.00
#
_symmetry.space_group_name_H-M   'P 1'
#
loop_
_entity.id
_entity.type
_entity.pdbx_description
1 polymer ?
#
loop_
_entity_poly.entity_id
_entity_poly.type
_entity_poly.pdbx_seq_one_letter_code
_entity_poly.pdbx_strand_id
1 'polypeptide(L)' 'MLVNDAYKTGGFIGEIAALVTESEAFDYLDYPIVRLASEDVPVPYARVLEEGILPDVAKIKAAIYQMARNGRKS' A
#
# COMPACT_ATOMS: atom_id res chain seq x y z
N MET A 1 -5.58 3.55 3.41
CA MET A 1 -4.68 2.61 2.70
C MET A 1 -4.73 2.96 1.23
N LEU A 2 -3.59 3.02 0.56
CA LEU A 2 -3.45 3.31 -0.87
C LEU A 2 -3.00 2.04 -1.59
N VAL A 3 -3.59 1.74 -2.75
CA VAL A 3 -3.29 0.53 -3.54
C VAL A 3 -3.03 0.90 -5.00
N ASN A 4 -1.95 0.42 -5.60
CA ASN A 4 -1.72 0.46 -7.06
C ASN A 4 -0.97 -0.79 -7.55
N ASP A 5 -0.88 -0.98 -8.85
CA ASP A 5 -0.15 -2.07 -9.51
C ASP A 5 1.27 -1.69 -9.98
N ALA A 6 1.62 -0.41 -9.89
CA ALA A 6 2.98 0.07 -10.16
C ALA A 6 3.93 -0.26 -9.00
N TYR A 7 5.21 0.03 -9.20
CA TYR A 7 6.22 -0.13 -8.15
C TYR A 7 5.89 0.70 -6.91
N LYS A 8 6.24 0.15 -5.75
CA LYS A 8 6.07 0.82 -4.46
C LYS A 8 6.95 2.05 -4.37
N THR A 9 8.15 1.99 -4.93
CA THR A 9 9.10 3.12 -4.95
C THR A 9 8.89 3.95 -6.22
N GLY A 10 8.81 5.28 -6.07
CA GLY A 10 8.59 6.21 -7.18
C GLY A 10 7.20 6.12 -7.84
N GLY A 11 6.29 5.30 -7.31
CA GLY A 11 4.93 5.18 -7.80
C GLY A 11 4.01 6.33 -7.37
N PHE A 12 2.95 6.56 -8.14
CA PHE A 12 1.98 7.65 -7.92
C PHE A 12 1.40 7.72 -6.51
N ILE A 13 1.18 6.58 -5.86
CA ILE A 13 0.64 6.55 -4.48
C ILE A 13 1.64 7.06 -3.43
N GLY A 14 2.92 7.23 -3.78
CA GLY A 14 3.90 7.93 -2.97
C GLY A 14 3.58 9.43 -2.87
N GLU A 15 3.27 10.04 -4.01
CA GLU A 15 2.85 11.45 -4.07
C GLU A 15 1.52 11.69 -3.34
N ILE A 16 0.53 10.79 -3.52
CA ILE A 16 -0.73 10.88 -2.77
C ILE A 16 -0.49 10.78 -1.25
N ALA A 17 0.42 9.93 -0.81
CA ALA A 17 0.75 9.83 0.61
C ALA A 17 1.42 11.10 1.15
N ALA A 18 2.31 11.71 0.37
CA ALA A 18 2.94 12.99 0.71
C ALA A 18 1.89 14.10 0.81
N LEU A 19 1.03 14.25 -0.21
CA LEU A 19 -0.06 15.24 -0.24
C LEU A 19 -1.00 15.11 0.96
N VAL A 20 -1.41 13.89 1.31
CA VAL A 20 -2.27 13.68 2.49
C VAL A 20 -1.54 14.10 3.76
N THR A 21 -0.25 13.77 3.89
CA THR A 21 0.58 14.10 5.06
C THR A 21 0.82 15.61 5.20
N GLU A 22 0.94 16.33 4.09
CA GLU A 22 1.13 17.79 4.07
C GLU A 22 -0.18 18.58 4.23
N SER A 23 -1.33 17.92 4.15
CA SER A 23 -2.65 18.54 4.24
C SER A 23 -3.27 18.45 5.64
N GLU A 24 -4.32 19.24 5.87
CA GLU A 24 -5.15 19.15 7.10
C GLU A 24 -5.80 17.76 7.29
N ALA A 25 -5.84 16.93 6.24
CA ALA A 25 -6.36 15.56 6.35
C ALA A 25 -5.49 14.66 7.25
N PHE A 26 -4.22 15.03 7.50
CA PHE A 26 -3.34 14.28 8.38
C PHE A 26 -3.91 14.14 9.79
N ASP A 27 -4.54 15.19 10.32
CA ASP A 27 -5.14 15.20 11.67
C ASP A 27 -6.35 14.26 11.81
N TYR A 28 -6.92 13.81 10.69
CA TYR A 28 -8.06 12.89 10.64
C TYR A 28 -7.64 11.42 10.52
N LEU A 29 -6.33 11.12 10.50
CA LEU A 29 -5.85 9.75 10.37
C LEU A 29 -5.85 9.02 11.72
N ASP A 30 -6.75 8.06 11.88
CA ASP A 30 -6.74 7.12 13.03
C ASP A 30 -5.50 6.19 13.02
N TYR A 31 -4.80 6.10 11.89
CA TYR A 31 -3.64 5.23 11.70
C TYR A 31 -2.72 5.74 10.57
N PRO A 32 -1.43 5.36 10.58
CA PRO A 32 -0.49 5.73 9.52
C PRO A 32 -0.95 5.28 8.12
N ILE A 33 -0.56 6.06 7.10
CA ILE A 33 -0.84 5.71 5.70
C ILE A 33 -0.06 4.43 5.33
N VAL A 34 -0.80 3.37 5.00
CA VAL A 34 -0.26 2.13 4.44
C VAL A 34 -0.36 2.16 2.92
N ARG A 35 0.76 1.87 2.25
CA ARG A 35 0.86 1.73 0.79
C ARG A 35 1.10 0.27 0.41
N LEU A 36 0.18 -0.28 -0.38
CA LEU A 36 0.29 -1.61 -0.96
C LEU A 36 0.45 -1.46 -2.48
N ALA A 37 1.57 -1.91 -3.03
CA ALA A 37 1.93 -1.73 -4.42
C ALA A 37 2.69 -2.96 -4.92
N SER A 38 3.03 -2.99 -6.21
CA SER A 38 3.90 -4.03 -6.74
C SER A 38 5.27 -4.00 -6.08
N GLU A 39 5.91 -5.17 -5.96
CA GLU A 39 7.28 -5.28 -5.44
C GLU A 39 8.27 -4.56 -6.36
N ASP A 40 9.31 -3.95 -5.78
CA ASP A 40 10.34 -3.19 -6.50
C ASP A 40 11.35 -4.13 -7.20
N VAL A 41 10.85 -4.99 -8.07
CA VAL A 41 11.61 -5.99 -8.84
C VAL A 41 11.21 -5.94 -10.31
N PRO A 42 12.12 -6.25 -11.26
CA PRO A 42 11.75 -6.34 -12.67
C PRO A 42 10.58 -7.32 -12.89
N VAL A 43 9.59 -6.91 -13.68
CA VAL A 43 8.40 -7.72 -13.96
C VAL A 43 8.80 -9.09 -14.51
N PRO A 44 8.49 -10.19 -13.80
CA PRO A 44 8.80 -11.54 -14.27
C PRO A 44 7.96 -11.93 -15.48
N TYR A 45 8.53 -12.71 -16.40
CA TYR A 45 7.77 -13.27 -17.53
C TYR A 45 6.84 -14.43 -17.10
N ALA A 46 7.23 -15.19 -16.08
CA ALA A 46 6.42 -16.30 -15.60
C ALA A 46 5.18 -15.76 -14.88
N ARG A 47 3.98 -16.09 -15.40
CA ARG A 47 2.69 -15.60 -14.89
C ARG A 47 2.52 -15.72 -13.38
N VAL A 48 2.94 -16.85 -12.80
CA VAL A 48 2.83 -17.07 -11.35
C VAL A 48 3.68 -16.07 -10.55
N LEU A 49 4.84 -15.67 -11.09
CA LEU A 49 5.72 -14.69 -10.46
C LEU A 49 5.23 -13.25 -10.72
N GLU A 50 4.69 -12.98 -11.92
CA GLU A 50 4.03 -11.70 -12.23
C GLU A 50 2.85 -11.44 -11.27
N GLU A 51 1.93 -12.38 -11.14
CA GLU A 51 0.82 -12.31 -10.17
C GLU A 51 1.36 -12.23 -8.72
N GLY A 52 2.51 -12.87 -8.48
CA GLY A 52 3.20 -12.88 -7.19
C GLY A 52 3.69 -11.50 -6.74
N ILE A 53 4.07 -10.61 -7.65
CA ILE A 53 4.56 -9.26 -7.29
C ILE A 53 3.43 -8.24 -7.15
N LEU A 54 2.30 -8.44 -7.83
CA LEU A 54 1.17 -7.51 -7.84
C LEU A 54 0.33 -7.59 -6.57
N PRO A 55 -0.32 -6.50 -6.13
CA PRO A 55 -1.35 -6.58 -5.10
C PRO A 55 -2.53 -7.43 -5.57
N ASP A 56 -3.05 -8.24 -4.66
CA ASP A 56 -4.24 -9.06 -4.88
C ASP A 56 -5.22 -8.91 -3.71
N VAL A 57 -6.41 -9.51 -3.85
CA VAL A 57 -7.46 -9.47 -2.83
C VAL A 57 -6.99 -10.03 -1.48
N ALA A 58 -6.16 -11.07 -1.47
CA ALA A 58 -5.67 -11.68 -0.25
C ALA A 58 -4.67 -10.77 0.48
N LYS A 59 -3.73 -10.16 -0.25
CA LYS A 59 -2.77 -9.17 0.25
C LYS A 59 -3.47 -7.93 0.77
N ILE A 60 -4.49 -7.43 0.06
CA ILE A 60 -5.33 -6.30 0.50
C ILE A 60 -6.04 -6.63 1.82
N LYS A 61 -6.70 -7.79 1.91
CA LYS A 61 -7.37 -8.24 3.14
C LYS A 61 -6.38 -8.36 4.30
N ALA A 62 -5.23 -8.97 4.07
CA ALA A 62 -4.19 -9.11 5.08
C ALA A 62 -3.73 -7.74 5.61
N ALA A 63 -3.48 -6.78 4.71
CA ALA A 63 -3.10 -5.42 5.09
C ALA A 63 -4.17 -4.73 5.94
N ILE A 64 -5.44 -4.81 5.55
CA ILE A 64 -6.57 -4.25 6.34
C ILE A 64 -6.63 -4.87 7.73
N TYR A 65 -6.52 -6.20 7.86
CA TYR A 65 -6.55 -6.85 9.15
C TYR A 65 -5.35 -6.48 10.04
N GLN A 66 -4.17 -6.29 9.45
CA GLN A 66 -3.01 -5.80 10.21
C GLN A 66 -3.21 -4.36 10.71
N MET A 67 -3.75 -3.48 9.86
CA MET A 67 -4.09 -2.11 10.27
C MET A 67 -5.09 -2.08 11.42
N ALA A 68 -6.19 -2.83 11.31
CA ALA A 68 -7.21 -2.92 12.36
C ALA A 68 -6.67 -3.52 13.68
N ARG A 69 -5.65 -4.38 13.62
CA ARG A 69 -4.98 -4.93 14.81
C ARG A 69 -4.04 -3.91 15.46
N ASN A 70 -3.29 -3.17 14.65
CA ASN A 70 -2.32 -2.19 15.15
C ASN A 70 -3.02 -0.96 15.77
N GLY A 71 -4.16 -0.53 15.22
CA GLY A 71 -4.95 0.57 15.78
C GLY A 71 -5.54 0.27 17.16
N ARG A 72 -5.67 -1.00 17.56
CA ARG A 72 -6.14 -1.38 18.92
C ARG A 72 -5.05 -1.30 20.00
N LYS A 73 -3.80 -1.09 19.61
CA LYS A 73 -2.64 -1.09 20.53
C LYS A 73 -2.10 0.31 20.84
N SER A 74 -2.65 1.35 20.21
CA SER A 74 -2.26 2.75 20.41
C SER A 74 -3.18 3.47 21.38
#